data_AF-A0A4Q5NLT5-F1
#
_entry.id   AF-A0A4Q5NLT5-F1
#
_cell.length_a   1.000
_cell.length_b   1.000
_cell.length_c   1.000
_cell.angle_alpha   90.00
_cell.angle_beta   90.00
_cell.angle_gamma   90.00
#
_symmetry.space_group_name_H-M   'P 1'
#
loop_
_entity.id
_entity.type
_entity.pdbx_description
1 polymer ?
#
loop_
_entity_poly.entity_id
_entity_poly.type
_entity_poly.pdbx_seq_one_letter_code
_entity_poly.pdbx_strand_id
1 'polypeptide(L)'
;MKSAPVRREELLQNLVEARQKARVSRARVARWAGLSRMTISRIESGQQPPTPHALRAYAQTCALDTNQLLLSWGIVPEEVLLRLQQNPHLVAIILSS
;
A
#
# COMPACT_ATOMS: atom_id res chain seq x y z
N MET A 1 -3.26 16.22 15.72
CA MET A 1 -3.76 14.86 16.02
C MET A 1 -2.86 13.86 15.31
N LYS A 2 -2.08 13.05 16.03
CA LYS A 2 -1.39 11.90 15.42
C LYS A 2 -2.47 10.85 15.13
N SER A 3 -2.73 10.56 13.87
CA SER A 3 -3.65 9.49 13.47
C SER A 3 -3.11 8.16 14.00
N ALA A 4 -3.95 7.36 14.64
CA ALA A 4 -3.57 6.00 15.03
C ALA A 4 -3.13 5.21 13.78
N PRO A 5 -2.16 4.28 13.88
CA PRO A 5 -1.77 3.45 12.76
C PRO A 5 -2.99 2.68 12.24
N VAL A 6 -3.23 2.75 10.93
CA VAL A 6 -4.32 2.02 10.27
C VAL A 6 -4.11 0.53 10.51
N ARG A 7 -5.12 -0.17 11.02
CA ARG A 7 -5.04 -1.63 11.22
C ARG A 7 -4.93 -2.31 9.85
N ARG A 8 -4.18 -3.41 9.76
CA ARG A 8 -3.93 -4.08 8.48
C ARG A 8 -5.23 -4.52 7.81
N GLU A 9 -6.19 -4.99 8.60
CA GLU A 9 -7.52 -5.41 8.15
C GLU A 9 -8.30 -4.24 7.53
N GLU A 10 -8.20 -3.06 8.15
CA GLU A 10 -8.82 -1.83 7.65
C GLU A 10 -8.18 -1.39 6.32
N LEU A 11 -6.86 -1.52 6.18
CA LEU A 11 -6.19 -1.22 4.90
C LEU A 11 -6.66 -2.18 3.79
N LEU A 12 -6.78 -3.47 4.08
CA LEU A 12 -7.28 -4.45 3.10
C LEU A 12 -8.72 -4.16 2.69
N GLN A 13 -9.56 -3.79 3.65
CA GLN A 13 -10.94 -3.36 3.37
C GLN A 13 -10.95 -2.10 2.48
N ASN A 14 -10.08 -1.13 2.76
CA ASN A 14 -9.94 0.09 1.95
C ASN A 14 -9.49 -0.23 0.51
N LEU A 15 -8.61 -1.23 0.31
CA LEU A 15 -8.23 -1.69 -1.03
C LEU A 15 -9.42 -2.27 -1.80
N VAL A 16 -10.25 -3.09 -1.13
CA VAL A 16 -11.46 -3.67 -1.72
C VAL A 16 -12.43 -2.56 -2.14
N GLU A 17 -12.70 -1.62 -1.24
CA GLU A 17 -13.60 -0.51 -1.50
C GLU A 17 -13.11 0.40 -2.62
N ALA A 18 -11.83 0.78 -2.62
CA ALA A 18 -11.24 1.59 -3.67
C ALA A 18 -11.37 0.90 -5.04
N ARG A 19 -11.08 -0.41 -5.10
CA ARG A 19 -11.24 -1.19 -6.33
C ARG A 19 -12.69 -1.24 -6.80
N GLN A 20 -13.64 -1.44 -5.90
CA GLN A 20 -15.07 -1.47 -6.22
C GLN A 20 -15.57 -0.11 -6.71
N LYS A 21 -15.20 0.98 -6.02
CA LYS A 21 -15.51 2.38 -6.42
C LYS A 21 -14.97 2.70 -7.81
N ALA A 22 -13.74 2.27 -8.11
CA ALA A 22 -13.12 2.41 -9.43
C ALA A 22 -13.67 1.42 -10.49
N ARG A 23 -14.60 0.52 -10.13
CA ARG A 23 -15.13 -0.56 -10.99
C ARG A 23 -14.03 -1.43 -11.63
N VAL A 24 -12.94 -1.62 -10.90
CA VAL A 24 -11.79 -2.44 -11.34
C VAL A 24 -12.00 -3.90 -10.94
N SER A 25 -11.76 -4.83 -11.85
CA SER A 25 -11.83 -6.26 -11.51
C SER A 25 -10.55 -6.74 -10.83
N ARG A 26 -10.65 -7.77 -9.99
CA ARG A 26 -9.45 -8.44 -9.41
C ARG A 26 -8.46 -8.90 -10.48
N ALA A 27 -8.97 -9.36 -11.63
CA ALA A 27 -8.14 -9.78 -12.75
C ALA A 27 -7.37 -8.60 -13.39
N ARG A 28 -7.91 -7.38 -13.36
CA ARG A 28 -7.21 -6.19 -13.84
C ARG A 28 -6.07 -5.79 -12.90
N VAL A 29 -6.30 -5.80 -11.58
CA VAL A 29 -5.24 -5.59 -10.58
C VAL A 29 -4.15 -6.66 -10.73
N ALA A 30 -4.56 -7.92 -10.82
CA ALA A 30 -3.67 -9.07 -10.95
C ALA A 30 -2.75 -8.95 -12.18
N ARG A 31 -3.31 -8.61 -13.35
CA ARG A 31 -2.54 -8.39 -14.58
C ARG A 31 -1.49 -7.30 -14.42
N TRP A 32 -1.84 -6.18 -13.78
CA TRP A 32 -0.89 -5.09 -13.54
C TRP A 32 0.25 -5.54 -12.62
N ALA A 33 -0.05 -6.36 -11.61
CA ALA A 33 0.94 -6.87 -10.65
C ALA A 33 1.76 -8.07 -11.16
N GLY A 34 1.45 -8.65 -12.33
CA GLY A 34 2.01 -9.94 -12.75
C GLY A 34 1.59 -11.11 -11.83
N LEU A 35 0.44 -11.00 -11.18
CA LEU A 35 -0.09 -11.98 -10.21
C LEU A 35 -1.30 -12.73 -10.77
N SER A 36 -1.67 -13.83 -10.11
CA SER A 36 -2.94 -14.52 -10.39
C SER A 36 -4.12 -13.77 -9.78
N ARG A 37 -5.31 -13.89 -10.38
CA ARG A 37 -6.57 -13.40 -9.78
C ARG A 37 -6.80 -14.00 -8.39
N MET A 38 -6.43 -15.27 -8.18
CA MET A 38 -6.57 -15.96 -6.90
C MET A 38 -5.70 -15.29 -5.82
N THR A 39 -4.47 -14.89 -6.17
CA THR A 39 -3.57 -14.17 -5.26
C THR A 39 -4.21 -12.86 -4.80
N ILE A 40 -4.78 -12.08 -5.72
CA ILE A 40 -5.53 -10.86 -5.36
C ILE A 40 -6.72 -11.18 -4.45
N SER A 41 -7.45 -12.27 -4.71
CA SER A 41 -8.56 -12.68 -3.86
C SER A 41 -8.13 -13.04 -2.43
N ARG A 42 -6.97 -13.71 -2.26
CA ARG A 42 -6.41 -14.06 -0.94
C ARG A 42 -5.89 -12.84 -0.19
N ILE A 43 -5.35 -11.85 -0.92
CA ILE A 43 -4.97 -10.55 -0.37
C ILE A 43 -6.20 -9.83 0.18
N GLU A 44 -7.26 -9.69 -0.64
CA GLU A 44 -8.48 -8.99 -0.24
C GLU A 44 -9.22 -9.65 0.94
N SER A 45 -9.06 -10.97 1.12
CA SER A 45 -9.64 -11.69 2.26
C SER A 45 -8.73 -11.75 3.50
N GLY A 46 -7.53 -11.15 3.44
CA GLY A 46 -6.55 -11.21 4.52
C GLY A 46 -5.85 -12.56 4.71
N GLN A 47 -6.11 -13.54 3.85
CA GLN A 47 -5.45 -14.85 3.87
C GLN A 47 -3.97 -14.77 3.46
N GLN A 48 -3.57 -13.71 2.76
CA GLN A 48 -2.20 -13.48 2.34
C GLN A 48 -1.85 -12.00 2.48
N PRO A 49 -0.66 -11.63 2.98
CA PRO A 49 -0.21 -10.26 2.95
C PRO A 49 0.00 -9.77 1.49
N PRO A 50 -0.39 -8.53 1.14
CA PRO A 50 -0.02 -7.91 -0.12
C PRO A 50 1.49 -7.77 -0.25
N THR A 51 1.98 -8.03 -1.46
CA THR A 51 3.35 -7.69 -1.85
C THR A 51 3.44 -6.20 -2.23
N PRO A 52 4.65 -5.60 -2.22
CA PRO A 52 4.82 -4.24 -2.72
C PRO A 52 4.29 -4.06 -4.15
N HIS A 53 4.45 -5.09 -5.01
CA HIS A 53 3.92 -5.09 -6.38
C HIS A 53 2.39 -5.06 -6.42
N ALA A 54 1.73 -5.82 -5.54
CA ALA A 54 0.27 -5.77 -5.42
C ALA A 54 -0.21 -4.38 -4.99
N LEU A 55 0.44 -3.75 -3.98
CA LEU A 55 0.08 -2.41 -3.53
C LEU A 55 0.27 -1.36 -4.63
N ARG A 56 1.37 -1.42 -5.38
CA ARG A 56 1.59 -0.55 -6.56
C ARG A 56 0.50 -0.77 -7.63
N ALA A 57 0.09 -2.02 -7.87
CA ALA A 57 -0.99 -2.31 -8.81
C ALA A 57 -2.34 -1.74 -8.37
N TYR A 58 -2.69 -1.80 -7.08
CA TYR A 58 -3.87 -1.12 -6.56
C TYR A 58 -3.77 0.39 -6.72
N ALA A 59 -2.62 0.98 -6.39
CA ALA A 59 -2.40 2.41 -6.56
C ALA A 59 -2.62 2.88 -8.00
N GLN A 60 -2.05 2.15 -8.96
CA GLN A 60 -2.13 2.48 -10.39
C GLN A 60 -3.52 2.24 -10.96
N THR A 61 -4.17 1.12 -10.61
CA THR A 61 -5.48 0.79 -11.20
C THR A 61 -6.65 1.52 -10.53
N CYS A 62 -6.51 1.92 -9.26
CA CYS A 62 -7.55 2.58 -8.48
C CYS A 62 -7.27 4.07 -8.24
N ALA A 63 -6.23 4.65 -8.86
CA ALA A 63 -5.80 6.04 -8.70
C ALA A 63 -5.56 6.43 -7.22
N LEU A 64 -4.88 5.56 -6.47
CA LEU A 64 -4.46 5.82 -5.09
C LEU A 64 -2.99 6.25 -5.06
N ASP A 65 -2.59 6.93 -3.99
CA ASP A 65 -1.19 7.27 -3.79
C ASP A 65 -0.37 6.03 -3.41
N THR A 66 0.68 5.75 -4.20
CA THR A 66 1.52 4.56 -4.01
C THR A 66 2.31 4.62 -2.71
N ASN A 67 2.85 5.80 -2.37
CA ASN A 67 3.73 5.95 -1.22
C ASN A 67 2.94 5.87 0.08
N GLN A 68 1.75 6.47 0.13
CA GLN A 68 0.81 6.35 1.23
C GLN A 68 0.41 4.89 1.46
N LEU A 69 0.12 4.13 0.41
CA LEU A 69 -0.23 2.71 0.50
C LEU A 69 0.91 1.86 1.06
N LEU A 70 2.13 2.05 0.53
CA LEU A 70 3.32 1.34 1.00
C LEU A 70 3.58 1.66 2.47
N LEU A 71 3.60 2.93 2.84
CA LEU A 71 3.84 3.38 4.22
C LEU A 71 2.77 2.86 5.18
N SER A 72 1.50 2.90 4.76
CA SER A 72 0.37 2.39 5.57
C SER A 72 0.45 0.88 5.79
N TRP A 73 1.11 0.14 4.89
CA TRP A 73 1.40 -1.28 5.07
C TRP A 73 2.67 -1.55 5.91
N GLY A 74 3.48 -0.52 6.17
CA GLY A 74 4.77 -0.63 6.85
C GLY A 74 5.96 -0.87 5.90
N ILE A 75 5.80 -0.60 4.61
CA ILE A 75 6.88 -0.60 3.63
C ILE A 75 7.36 0.84 3.43
N VAL A 76 8.63 1.10 3.69
CA VAL A 76 9.24 2.41 3.41
C VAL A 76 9.64 2.47 1.93
N PRO A 77 9.10 3.39 1.11
CA PRO A 77 9.52 3.56 -0.28
C PRO A 77 11.01 3.91 -0.38
N GLU A 78 11.67 3.46 -1.45
CA GLU A 78 13.10 3.68 -1.65
C GLU A 78 13.42 5.18 -1.72
N GLU A 79 12.58 5.97 -2.38
CA GLU A 79 12.78 7.42 -2.48
C GLU A 79 12.77 8.10 -1.11
N VAL A 80 11.98 7.58 -0.17
CA VAL A 80 11.95 8.06 1.22
C VAL A 80 13.24 7.66 1.93
N LEU A 81 13.73 6.43 1.76
CA LEU A 81 15.01 5.99 2.32
C LEU A 81 16.17 6.87 1.82
N LEU A 82 16.24 7.12 0.51
CA LEU A 82 17.27 7.96 -0.10
C LEU A 82 17.24 9.39 0.45
N ARG A 83 16.04 9.97 0.62
CA ARG A 83 15.89 11.32 1.21
C ARG A 83 16.34 11.36 2.67
N LEU A 84 16.04 10.32 3.45
CA LEU A 84 16.49 10.23 4.84
C LEU A 84 18.00 10.06 4.94
N GLN A 85 18.61 9.29 4.03
CA GLN A 85 20.06 9.17 3.93
C GLN A 85 20.73 10.51 3.60
N GLN A 86 20.14 11.28 2.68
CA GLN A 86 20.62 12.61 2.31
C GLN A 86 20.38 13.67 3.40
N ASN A 87 19.39 13.45 4.28
CA ASN A 87 19.01 14.40 5.33
C ASN A 87 18.85 13.68 6.68
N PRO A 88 19.93 13.20 7.32
CA PRO A 88 19.85 12.37 8.53
C PRO A 88 19.18 13.05 9.72
N HIS A 89 19.26 14.38 9.79
CA HIS A 89 18.62 15.19 10.83
C HIS A 89 17.08 15.07 10.84
N LEU A 90 16.45 14.71 9.71
CA LEU A 90 15.01 14.48 9.66
C LEU A 90 14.59 13.30 10.54
N VAL A 91 15.44 12.27 10.68
CA VAL A 91 15.16 11.13 11.56
C VAL A 91 15.12 11.59 13.03
N ALA A 92 16.06 12.45 13.44
CA ALA A 92 16.11 12.99 14.79
C ALA A 92 14.85 13.81 15.13
N ILE A 93 14.34 14.60 14.18
CA ILE A 93 13.09 15.37 14.35
C ILE A 93 11.90 14.43 14.58
N ILE A 94 11.78 13.37 13.77
CA ILE A 94 10.67 12.41 13.86
C ILE A 94 10.69 11.65 15.19
N LEU A 95 11.86 11.22 15.65
CA LEU A 95 11.99 10.46 16.91
C LEU A 95 11.87 11.33 18.17
N SER A 96 12.11 12.64 18.06
CA SER A 96 11.99 13.59 19.18
C SER A 96 10.58 14.17 19.35
N SER A 97 9.63 13.77 18.49
CA SER A 97 8.27 14.33 18.40
C SER A 97 7.19 13.35 18.83
#